data_AF-A0A820KKG2-F1
#
_entry.id   AF-A0A820KKG2-F1
#
_cell.length_a   1.000
_cell.length_b   1.000
_cell.length_c   1.000
_cell.angle_alpha   90.00
_cell.angle_beta   90.00
_cell.angle_gamma   90.00
#
_symmetry.space_group_name_H-M   'P 1'
#
loop_
_entity.id
_entity.type
_entity.pdbx_description
1 polymer ?
#
loop_
_entity_poly.entity_id
_entity_poly.type
_entity_poly.pdbx_seq_one_letter_code
_entity_poly.pdbx_strand_id
1 'polypeptide(L)' 'IIADKGYIGEDYIVTPRKKPHEGELTDEDKSFNRDINSARAAIENINQRLKTYAILGVVYRGAIDDFEK' A
#
# COMPACT_ATOMS: atom_id res chain seq x y z
N ILE A 1 -10.10 4.41 0.05
CA ILE A 1 -9.17 3.61 0.90
C ILE A 1 -7.74 3.85 0.42
N ILE A 2 -6.75 3.86 1.32
CA ILE A 2 -5.32 3.96 0.95
C ILE A 2 -4.75 2.54 0.90
N ALA A 3 -4.15 2.17 -0.22
CA ALA A 3 -3.63 0.82 -0.45
C ALA A 3 -2.31 0.85 -1.23
N ASP A 4 -1.69 -0.32 -1.41
CA ASP A 4 -0.46 -0.50 -2.19
C ASP A 4 -0.60 -0.06 -3.67
N LYS A 5 0.52 0.17 -4.38
CA LYS A 5 0.50 0.63 -5.78
C LYS A 5 0.01 -0.47 -6.72
N GLY A 6 0.10 -1.74 -6.32
CA GLY A 6 -0.45 -2.86 -7.09
C GLY A 6 -1.96 -2.78 -7.31
N TYR A 7 -2.67 -1.97 -6.54
CA TYR A 7 -4.12 -1.77 -6.66
C TYR A 7 -4.53 -0.52 -7.46
N ILE A 8 -3.60 0.08 -8.22
CA ILE A 8 -3.95 1.18 -9.11
C ILE A 8 -4.92 0.65 -10.18
N GLY A 9 -6.12 1.23 -10.23
CA GLY A 9 -7.18 0.82 -11.16
C GLY A 9 -8.46 0.35 -10.46
N GLU A 10 -8.41 0.13 -9.15
CA GLU A 10 -9.59 -0.20 -8.33
C GLU A 10 -10.38 1.06 -7.95
N ASP A 11 -11.70 1.04 -8.16
CA ASP A 11 -12.58 2.21 -8.00
C ASP A 11 -12.61 2.80 -6.57
N TYR A 12 -12.34 1.98 -5.56
CA TYR A 12 -12.39 2.37 -4.14
C TYR A 12 -11.03 2.77 -3.55
N ILE A 13 -9.96 2.74 -4.35
CA ILE A 13 -8.59 3.00 -3.90
C ILE A 13 -8.14 4.37 -4.36
N VAL A 14 -7.71 5.17 -3.39
CA VAL A 14 -7.20 6.51 -3.65
C VAL A 14 -5.78 6.40 -4.19
N THR A 15 -5.59 6.80 -5.43
CA THR A 15 -4.30 6.79 -6.11
C THR A 15 -3.77 8.20 -6.34
N PRO A 16 -2.44 8.41 -6.29
CA PRO A 16 -1.85 9.65 -6.73
C PRO A 16 -2.25 10.00 -8.17
N ARG A 17 -2.50 11.28 -8.42
CA ARG A 17 -2.78 11.85 -9.75
C ARG A 17 -1.55 11.66 -10.63
N LYS A 18 -1.73 11.04 -11.80
CA LYS A 18 -0.68 10.89 -12.81
C LYS A 18 -0.56 12.16 -13.64
N LYS A 19 0.65 12.43 -14.13
CA LYS A 19 0.91 13.52 -15.07
C LYS A 19 0.11 13.30 -16.37
N PRO A 20 -0.58 14.32 -16.90
CA PRO A 20 -1.23 14.24 -18.21
C PRO A 20 -0.19 14.17 -19.35
N HIS A 21 -0.60 13.69 -20.54
CA HIS A 21 0.31 13.38 -21.66
C HIS A 21 1.16 14.59 -22.12
N GLU A 22 0.58 15.79 -22.10
CA GLU A 22 1.23 17.04 -22.54
C GLU A 22 1.07 18.18 -21.51
N GLY A 23 1.11 17.86 -20.22
CA GLY A 23 0.95 18.89 -19.18
C GLY A 23 1.64 18.53 -17.89
N GLU A 24 1.77 19.50 -17.00
CA GLU A 24 2.33 19.31 -15.66
C GLU A 24 1.25 19.02 -14.62
N LEU A 25 1.66 18.45 -13.49
CA LEU A 25 0.80 18.40 -12.32
C LEU A 25 0.60 19.83 -11.80
N THR A 26 -0.65 20.17 -11.50
CA THR A 26 -0.98 21.40 -10.78
C THR A 26 -0.36 21.37 -9.38
N ASP A 27 -0.24 22.52 -8.74
CA ASP A 27 0.32 22.57 -7.38
C ASP A 27 -0.63 21.90 -6.37
N GLU A 28 -1.94 21.95 -6.64
CA GLU A 28 -2.96 21.20 -5.92
C GLU A 28 -2.76 19.68 -6.08
N ASP A 29 -2.52 19.20 -7.30
CA ASP A 29 -2.25 17.78 -7.55
C ASP A 29 -0.97 17.32 -6.84
N LYS A 30 0.07 18.17 -6.82
CA LYS A 30 1.32 17.88 -6.10
C LYS A 30 1.10 17.80 -4.60
N SER A 31 0.33 18.73 -4.03
CA SER A 31 -0.01 18.71 -2.60
C SER A 31 -0.81 17.46 -2.25
N PHE A 32 -1.85 17.16 -3.03
CA PHE A 32 -2.63 15.93 -2.87
C PHE A 32 -1.77 14.67 -2.95
N ASN A 33 -0.89 14.58 -3.94
CA ASN A 33 0.04 13.46 -4.09
C ASN A 33 1.00 13.36 -2.91
N ARG A 34 1.48 14.48 -2.37
CA ARG A 34 2.36 14.51 -1.20
C ARG A 34 1.65 13.94 0.03
N ASP A 35 0.41 14.35 0.28
CA ASP A 35 -0.37 13.88 1.43
C ASP A 35 -0.68 12.39 1.33
N ILE A 36 -1.14 11.94 0.15
CA ILE A 36 -1.41 10.52 -0.10
C ILE A 36 -0.13 9.68 0.01
N ASN A 37 0.99 10.12 -0.57
CA ASN A 37 2.25 9.40 -0.47
C ASN A 37 2.79 9.36 0.96
N SER A 38 2.61 10.43 1.75
CA SER A 38 2.98 10.45 3.15
C SER A 38 2.21 9.40 3.96
N ALA A 39 0.88 9.32 3.76
CA ALA A 39 0.06 8.29 4.40
C ALA A 39 0.44 6.87 3.95
N ARG A 40 0.76 6.68 2.67
CA ARG A 40 1.19 5.39 2.11
C ARG A 40 2.52 4.90 2.65
N ALA A 41 3.44 5.81 3.02
CA ALA A 41 4.78 5.44 3.48
C ALA A 41 4.73 4.48 4.68
N ALA A 42 3.77 4.63 5.60
CA ALA A 42 3.60 3.71 6.72
C ALA A 42 3.23 2.30 6.26
N ILE A 43 2.28 2.18 5.33
CA ILE A 43 1.82 0.90 4.77
C ILE A 43 2.96 0.21 4.00
N GLU A 44 3.66 0.96 3.15
CA GLU A 44 4.79 0.45 2.36
C GLU A 44 5.94 -0.01 3.26
N ASN A 45 6.24 0.72 4.34
CA ASN A 45 7.24 0.30 5.34
C ASN A 45 6.83 -0.98 6.09
N ILE A 46 5.56 -1.14 6.45
CA ILE A 46 5.05 -2.37 7.09
C ILE A 46 5.17 -3.54 6.12
N ASN A 47 4.68 -3.38 4.88
CA ASN A 47 4.79 -4.39 3.83
C ASN A 47 6.24 -4.81 3.57
N GLN A 48 7.16 -3.85 3.56
CA GLN A 48 8.58 -4.12 3.41
C GLN A 48 9.12 -4.97 4.57
N ARG A 49 8.77 -4.66 5.82
CA ARG A 49 9.19 -5.46 6.99
C ARG A 49 8.65 -6.88 6.93
N LEU A 50 7.37 -7.05 6.56
CA LEU A 50 6.74 -8.36 6.40
C LEU A 50 7.50 -9.22 5.38
N LYS A 51 7.92 -8.63 4.26
CA LYS A 51 8.73 -9.29 3.22
C LYS A 51 10.16 -9.58 3.70
N THR A 52 10.85 -8.59 4.24
CA THR A 52 12.27 -8.69 4.66
C THR A 52 12.47 -9.81 5.68
N TYR A 53 11.56 -9.94 6.66
CA TYR A 53 11.66 -10.96 7.69
C TYR A 53 10.93 -12.27 7.34
N ALA A 54 10.39 -12.38 6.13
CA ALA A 54 9.58 -13.51 5.67
C ALA A 54 8.49 -13.92 6.68
N ILE A 55 7.90 -12.94 7.38
CA ILE A 55 6.90 -13.18 8.44
C ILE A 55 5.70 -13.95 7.87
N LEU A 56 5.29 -13.59 6.64
CA LEU A 56 4.23 -14.26 5.90
C LEU A 56 4.75 -15.36 4.94
N GLY A 57 6.07 -15.56 4.88
CA GLY A 57 6.72 -16.49 3.96
C GLY A 57 6.84 -17.91 4.51
N VAL A 58 6.54 -18.11 5.79
CA VAL A 58 6.58 -19.42 6.44
C VAL A 58 5.17 -19.98 6.59
N VAL A 59 5.02 -21.27 6.25
CA VAL A 59 3.77 -22.00 6.50
C VAL A 59 3.67 -22.28 8.00
N TYR A 60 2.55 -21.89 8.62
CA TYR A 60 2.25 -22.24 9.99
C TYR A 60 2.14 -23.78 10.14
N ARG A 61 2.79 -24.36 11.14
CA ARG A 61 2.88 -25.82 11.34
C ARG A 61 2.22 -26.36 12.62
N GLY A 62 1.57 -25.51 13.42
CA GLY A 62 0.83 -25.98 14.58
C GLY A 62 -0.45 -26.71 14.18
N ALA A 63 -0.99 -27.55 15.07
CA ALA A 63 -2.27 -28.19 14.82
C ALA A 63 -3.37 -27.13 14.91
N ILE A 64 -4.39 -27.22 14.04
CA ILE A 64 -5.54 -26.30 14.11
C ILE A 64 -6.26 -26.45 15.46
N ASP A 65 -6.26 -27.67 16.01
CA ASP A 65 -6.81 -28.03 17.32
C ASP A 65 -6.17 -27.24 18.49
N ASP A 66 -4.98 -26.66 18.30
CA ASP A 66 -4.32 -25.81 19.31
C ASP A 66 -5.01 -24.45 19.50
N PHE A 67 -5.89 -24.04 18.58
CA PHE A 67 -6.61 -22.75 18.64
C PHE A 67 -8.04 -22.87 19.20
N GLU A 68 -8.55 -24.08 19.45
CA GLU A 68 -9.92 -24.31 19.93
C GLU A 68 -10.04 -24.42 21.48
N LYS A 69 -9.00 -24.05 22.22
CA LYS A 69 -9.02 -23.92 23.70
C LYS A 69 -9.20 -22.48 24.14
#